data_AF-A0A9P4PFZ8-F1
#
_entry.id   AF-A0A9P4PFZ8-F1
#
_cell.length_a   1.000
_cell.length_b   1.000
_cell.length_c   1.000
_cell.angle_alpha   90.00
_cell.angle_beta   90.00
_cell.angle_gamma   90.00
#
_symmetry.space_group_name_H-M   'P 1'
#
loop_
_entity.id
_entity.type
_entity.pdbx_description
1 polymer ?
#
loop_
_entity_poly.entity_id
_entity_poly.type
_entity_poly.pdbx_seq_one_letter_code
_entity_poly.pdbx_strand_id
1 'polypeptide(L)'
;MDHHCPWTANCVSHTTFPHFIRFLFYASGGLSWLEYLLWIRISYLWETRNMPAYLGPNPFLVAHLFAATVINSITVFALGVLFIRNVWCLVVNTTTIEGWEIERHKTLLRRARHFGGMLQSPDGTKVPIRKQEFPYDVGMWQNIKQGMGTGNPLSWFNPLATTPSLNSGLTFPTNGFEDAALSWPPPDPDRSYRRPPPSKNATPFTFAESTLSPQESLAAFRERQVADAVRRRKPFVQRVEAQLARDRDGDGLGDGYGDGYGDGYGNGLSEGDMSGDEDVQEGGRMGDGDEEGEEAWRNSEGERLKDFGVDEEVEFYDEQEDDDVPLGELLARKQAASGTVN
;
A
#
# COMPACT_ATOMS: atom_id res chain seq x y z
N MET A 1 2.29 -6.61 11.99
CA MET A 1 1.32 -7.67 11.57
C MET A 1 1.79 -8.21 10.23
N ASP A 2 1.48 -9.47 9.87
CA ASP A 2 1.88 -10.02 8.57
C ASP A 2 0.73 -9.98 7.56
N HIS A 3 -0.34 -10.74 7.80
CA HIS A 3 -1.56 -10.70 6.97
C HIS A 3 -2.76 -11.29 7.73
N HIS A 4 -3.99 -11.01 7.27
CA HIS A 4 -5.16 -11.78 7.69
C HIS A 4 -5.30 -13.03 6.82
N CYS A 5 -5.23 -14.23 7.43
CA CYS A 5 -5.36 -15.47 6.70
C CYS A 5 -6.81 -15.99 6.80
N PRO A 6 -7.59 -15.97 5.69
CA PRO A 6 -8.98 -16.46 5.72
C PRO A 6 -9.06 -17.96 5.99
N TRP A 7 -8.03 -18.73 5.62
CA TRP A 7 -7.97 -20.18 5.80
C TRP A 7 -7.81 -20.60 7.27
N THR A 8 -7.20 -19.75 8.09
CA THR A 8 -7.10 -19.96 9.54
C THR A 8 -8.10 -19.13 10.34
N ALA A 9 -8.93 -18.33 9.66
CA ALA A 9 -9.87 -17.37 10.24
C ALA A 9 -9.23 -16.51 11.35
N ASN A 10 -7.97 -16.11 11.15
CA ASN A 10 -7.19 -15.37 12.14
C ASN A 10 -6.07 -14.56 11.47
N CYS A 11 -5.59 -13.53 12.16
CA CYS A 11 -4.43 -12.78 11.75
C CYS A 11 -3.14 -13.57 12.01
N VAL A 12 -2.26 -13.56 11.00
CA VAL A 12 -0.87 -13.94 11.13
C VAL A 12 -0.10 -12.69 11.59
N SER A 13 0.47 -12.77 12.78
CA SER A 13 1.14 -11.67 13.48
C SER A 13 2.34 -12.20 14.27
N HIS A 14 3.05 -11.33 15.00
CA HIS A 14 4.20 -11.70 15.84
C HIS A 14 3.98 -12.97 16.69
N THR A 15 2.80 -13.09 17.31
CA THR A 15 2.48 -14.22 18.18
C THR A 15 2.07 -15.48 17.42
N THR A 16 1.41 -15.35 16.26
CA THR A 16 0.85 -16.49 15.51
C THR A 16 1.73 -16.94 14.34
N PHE A 17 2.70 -16.13 13.91
CA PHE A 17 3.59 -16.42 12.80
C PHE A 17 4.40 -17.73 12.97
N PRO A 18 5.03 -18.02 14.14
CA PRO A 18 5.68 -19.31 14.34
C PRO A 18 4.73 -20.50 14.14
N HIS A 19 3.47 -20.37 14.56
CA HIS A 19 2.45 -21.41 14.42
C HIS A 19 2.02 -21.57 12.97
N PHE A 20 1.91 -20.46 12.24
CA PHE A 20 1.60 -20.47 10.82
C PHE A 20 2.69 -21.17 10.00
N ILE A 21 3.97 -20.92 10.30
CA ILE A 21 5.10 -21.64 9.67
C ILE A 21 5.02 -23.15 9.92
N ARG A 22 4.70 -23.57 11.15
CA ARG A 22 4.52 -24.99 11.51
C ARG A 22 3.34 -25.61 10.77
N PHE A 23 2.22 -24.89 10.72
CA PHE A 23 1.04 -25.30 9.95
C PHE A 23 1.40 -25.56 8.49
N LEU A 24 2.09 -24.63 7.83
CA LEU A 24 2.51 -24.78 6.43
C LEU A 24 3.50 -25.93 6.24
N PHE A 25 4.44 -26.13 7.17
CA PHE A 25 5.38 -27.25 7.14
C PHE A 25 4.66 -28.60 7.21
N TYR A 26 3.79 -28.79 8.20
CA TYR A 26 3.07 -30.05 8.38
C TYR A 26 2.01 -30.30 7.30
N ALA A 27 1.31 -29.26 6.85
CA ALA A 27 0.35 -29.38 5.75
C ALA A 27 1.05 -29.77 4.44
N SER A 28 2.12 -29.04 4.07
CA SER A 28 2.91 -29.35 2.87
C SER A 28 3.53 -30.74 2.96
N GLY A 29 4.10 -31.10 4.11
CA GLY A 29 4.70 -32.43 4.34
C GLY A 29 3.68 -33.57 4.28
N GLY A 30 2.52 -33.42 4.91
CA GLY A 30 1.45 -34.42 4.90
C GLY A 30 0.86 -34.63 3.51
N LEU A 31 0.63 -33.55 2.75
CA LEU A 31 0.13 -33.63 1.38
C LEU A 31 1.18 -34.17 0.41
N SER A 32 2.47 -33.86 0.62
CA SER A 32 3.56 -34.45 -0.15
C SER A 32 3.71 -35.95 0.12
N TRP A 33 3.49 -36.38 1.37
CA TRP A 33 3.44 -37.79 1.72
C TRP A 33 2.25 -38.50 1.06
N LEU A 34 1.07 -37.86 1.05
CA LEU A 34 -0.09 -38.37 0.33
C LEU A 34 0.20 -38.48 -1.18
N GLU A 35 0.83 -37.47 -1.79
CA GLU A 35 1.23 -37.49 -3.21
C GLU A 35 2.11 -38.69 -3.52
N TYR A 36 3.11 -38.97 -2.66
CA TYR A 36 3.97 -40.13 -2.79
C TYR A 36 3.18 -41.45 -2.75
N LEU A 37 2.22 -41.60 -1.82
CA LEU A 37 1.37 -42.79 -1.74
C LEU A 37 0.43 -42.94 -2.94
N LEU A 38 -0.12 -41.83 -3.46
CA LEU A 38 -0.94 -41.82 -4.67
C LEU A 38 -0.10 -42.23 -5.89
N TRP A 39 1.13 -41.73 -5.99
CA TRP A 39 2.05 -42.08 -7.05
C TRP A 39 2.37 -43.58 -7.09
N ILE A 40 2.59 -44.23 -5.93
CA ILE A 40 2.76 -45.70 -5.85
C ILE A 40 1.54 -46.44 -6.44
N ARG A 41 0.33 -45.94 -6.19
CA ARG A 41 -0.90 -46.57 -6.73
C ARG A 41 -1.02 -46.36 -8.23
N ILE A 42 -0.68 -45.16 -8.72
CA ILE A 42 -0.67 -44.85 -10.15
C ILE A 42 0.38 -45.71 -10.87
N SER A 43 1.59 -45.85 -10.33
CA SER A 43 2.65 -46.63 -10.96
C SER A 43 2.25 -48.10 -11.08
N TYR A 44 1.66 -48.67 -10.03
CA TYR A 44 1.11 -50.03 -10.08
C TYR A 44 -0.01 -50.19 -11.11
N LEU A 45 -0.95 -49.25 -11.19
CA LEU A 45 -2.02 -49.26 -12.19
C LEU A 45 -1.45 -49.15 -13.62
N TRP A 46 -0.40 -48.34 -13.78
CA TRP A 46 0.27 -48.15 -15.06
C TRP A 46 1.00 -49.41 -15.52
N GLU A 47 1.69 -50.10 -14.62
CA GLU A 47 2.37 -51.38 -14.91
C GLU A 47 1.36 -52.47 -15.31
N THR A 48 0.20 -52.50 -14.64
CA THR A 48 -0.83 -53.53 -14.84
C THR A 48 -1.86 -53.19 -15.93
N ARG A 49 -1.70 -52.08 -16.66
CA ARG A 49 -2.69 -51.54 -17.62
C ARG A 49 -3.12 -52.48 -18.75
N ASN A 50 -2.30 -53.49 -19.08
CA ASN A 50 -2.59 -54.46 -20.15
C ASN A 50 -3.38 -55.69 -19.66
N MET A 51 -3.68 -55.78 -18.35
CA MET A 51 -4.46 -56.89 -17.81
C MET A 51 -5.93 -56.79 -18.27
N PRO A 52 -6.63 -57.94 -18.42
CA PRO A 52 -8.06 -57.94 -18.73
C PRO A 52 -8.86 -57.11 -17.72
N ALA A 53 -9.86 -56.36 -18.21
CA ALA A 53 -10.62 -55.40 -17.41
C ALA A 53 -11.30 -56.00 -16.15
N TYR A 54 -11.64 -57.29 -16.16
CA TYR A 54 -12.26 -57.97 -15.01
C TYR A 54 -11.30 -58.20 -13.82
N LEU A 55 -9.98 -58.09 -14.03
CA LEU A 55 -8.96 -58.10 -12.97
C LEU A 55 -8.60 -56.68 -12.51
N GLY A 56 -9.12 -55.66 -13.18
CA GLY A 56 -8.85 -54.26 -12.89
C GLY A 56 -9.65 -53.73 -11.70
N PRO A 57 -9.21 -52.61 -11.10
CA PRO A 57 -9.97 -51.93 -10.07
C PRO A 57 -11.29 -51.36 -10.62
N ASN A 58 -12.25 -51.18 -9.73
CA ASN A 58 -13.52 -50.53 -10.04
C ASN A 58 -13.28 -49.14 -10.69
N PRO A 59 -13.93 -48.79 -11.81
CA PRO A 59 -13.78 -47.48 -12.47
C PRO A 59 -13.97 -46.28 -11.53
N PHE A 60 -14.86 -46.38 -10.53
CA PHE A 60 -15.04 -45.33 -9.53
C PHE A 60 -13.79 -45.12 -8.66
N LEU A 61 -13.05 -46.19 -8.35
CA LEU A 61 -11.79 -46.08 -7.61
C LEU A 61 -10.70 -45.42 -8.46
N VAL A 62 -10.66 -45.72 -9.77
CA VAL A 62 -9.73 -45.08 -10.70
C VAL A 62 -10.06 -43.59 -10.86
N ALA A 63 -11.34 -43.25 -11.01
CA ALA A 63 -11.79 -41.86 -11.07
C ALA A 63 -11.46 -41.09 -9.78
N HIS A 64 -11.68 -41.71 -8.61
CA HIS A 64 -11.33 -41.12 -7.33
C HIS A 64 -9.82 -40.94 -7.17
N LEU A 65 -9.01 -41.93 -7.56
CA LEU A 65 -7.54 -41.85 -7.54
C LEU A 65 -7.06 -40.68 -8.42
N PHE A 66 -7.62 -40.55 -9.62
CA PHE A 66 -7.30 -39.44 -10.52
C PHE A 66 -7.65 -38.09 -9.90
N ALA A 67 -8.87 -37.91 -9.40
CA ALA A 67 -9.32 -36.67 -8.79
C ALA A 67 -8.49 -36.32 -7.54
N ALA A 68 -8.24 -37.30 -6.66
CA ALA A 68 -7.42 -37.13 -5.47
C ALA A 68 -5.99 -36.69 -5.82
N THR A 69 -5.39 -37.29 -6.86
CA THR A 69 -4.05 -36.92 -7.32
C THR A 69 -4.05 -35.50 -7.85
N VAL A 70 -4.93 -35.15 -8.80
CA VAL A 70 -4.95 -33.80 -9.38
C VAL A 70 -5.17 -32.72 -8.31
N ILE A 71 -6.15 -32.92 -7.42
CA ILE A 71 -6.43 -31.96 -6.34
C ILE A 71 -5.24 -31.87 -5.38
N ASN A 72 -4.65 -33.01 -4.98
CA ASN A 72 -3.50 -33.03 -4.08
C ASN A 72 -2.28 -32.35 -4.73
N SER A 73 -1.93 -32.65 -5.98
CA SER A 73 -0.79 -32.03 -6.67
C SER A 73 -0.95 -30.50 -6.75
N ILE A 74 -2.14 -29.99 -7.08
CA ILE A 74 -2.42 -28.54 -7.11
C ILE A 74 -2.28 -27.93 -5.71
N THR A 75 -2.80 -28.61 -4.70
CA THR A 75 -2.76 -28.14 -3.31
C THR A 75 -1.33 -28.11 -2.76
N VAL A 76 -0.54 -29.17 -3.02
CA VAL A 76 0.89 -29.25 -2.68
C VAL A 76 1.66 -28.12 -3.36
N PHE A 77 1.39 -27.85 -4.65
CA PHE A 77 2.04 -26.77 -5.37
C PHE A 77 1.72 -25.41 -4.74
N ALA A 78 0.45 -25.09 -4.52
CA ALA A 78 0.02 -23.82 -3.94
C ALA A 78 0.58 -23.61 -2.52
N LEU A 79 0.46 -24.61 -1.64
CA LEU A 79 0.99 -24.53 -0.29
C LEU A 79 2.52 -24.54 -0.25
N GLY A 80 3.17 -25.23 -1.19
CA GLY A 80 4.63 -25.23 -1.35
C GLY A 80 5.16 -23.83 -1.69
N VAL A 81 4.54 -23.14 -2.66
CA VAL A 81 4.89 -21.75 -2.99
C VAL A 81 4.68 -20.84 -1.79
N LEU A 82 3.53 -20.95 -1.11
CA LEU A 82 3.24 -20.17 0.10
C LEU A 82 4.25 -20.44 1.22
N PHE A 83 4.63 -21.70 1.42
CA PHE A 83 5.61 -22.08 2.44
C PHE A 83 7.00 -21.52 2.13
N ILE A 84 7.48 -21.66 0.89
CA ILE A 84 8.78 -21.12 0.46
C ILE A 84 8.80 -19.60 0.62
N ARG A 85 7.72 -18.91 0.22
CA ARG A 85 7.59 -17.45 0.40
C ARG A 85 7.70 -17.06 1.88
N ASN A 86 7.00 -17.76 2.77
CA ASN A 86 7.03 -17.45 4.19
C ASN A 86 8.38 -17.79 4.85
N VAL A 87 9.06 -18.84 4.40
CA VAL A 87 10.44 -19.14 4.82
C VAL A 87 11.39 -18.04 4.35
N TRP A 88 11.23 -17.54 3.12
CA TRP A 88 12.01 -16.41 2.62
C TRP A 88 11.79 -15.14 3.46
N CYS A 89 10.53 -14.77 3.72
CA CYS A 89 10.16 -13.69 4.61
C CYS A 89 10.80 -13.82 6.00
N LEU A 90 10.80 -15.04 6.57
CA LEU A 90 11.44 -15.34 7.85
C LEU A 90 12.97 -15.17 7.80
N VAL A 91 13.61 -15.55 6.69
CA VAL A 91 15.07 -15.43 6.53
C VAL A 91 15.51 -13.96 6.41
N VAL A 92 14.72 -13.13 5.73
CA VAL A 92 15.02 -11.69 5.49
C VAL A 92 14.37 -10.78 6.55
N ASN A 93 13.67 -11.35 7.54
CA ASN A 93 12.91 -10.64 8.58
C ASN A 93 11.92 -9.62 8.04
N THR A 94 11.21 -9.97 6.97
CA THR A 94 10.28 -9.08 6.29
C THR A 94 8.89 -9.68 6.35
N THR A 95 7.92 -8.94 6.87
CA THR A 95 6.51 -9.27 6.74
C THR A 95 6.02 -9.04 5.31
N THR A 96 4.86 -9.58 4.99
CA THR A 96 4.17 -9.36 3.72
C THR A 96 3.91 -7.87 3.52
N ILE A 97 3.38 -7.17 4.53
CA ILE A 97 3.14 -5.71 4.45
C ILE A 97 4.44 -4.94 4.18
N GLU A 98 5.51 -5.24 4.92
CA GLU A 98 6.81 -4.57 4.71
C GLU A 98 7.40 -4.88 3.34
N GLY A 99 7.26 -6.10 2.84
CA GLY A 99 7.70 -6.48 1.50
C GLY A 99 7.05 -5.64 0.40
N TRP A 100 5.77 -5.32 0.58
CA TRP A 100 5.03 -4.45 -0.33
C TRP A 100 5.45 -3.00 -0.20
N GLU A 101 5.69 -2.51 1.02
CA GLU A 101 6.19 -1.15 1.22
C GLU A 101 7.59 -0.95 0.60
N ILE A 102 8.44 -1.99 0.65
CA ILE A 102 9.72 -2.01 -0.06
C ILE A 102 9.51 -1.92 -1.58
N GLU A 103 8.57 -2.67 -2.15
CA GLU A 103 8.26 -2.63 -3.60
C GLU A 103 7.67 -1.28 -4.02
N ARG A 104 6.83 -0.70 -3.17
CA ARG A 104 6.23 0.62 -3.36
C ARG A 104 7.30 1.70 -3.36
N HIS A 105 8.17 1.73 -2.35
CA HIS A 105 9.29 2.67 -2.30
C HIS A 105 10.23 2.54 -3.52
N LYS A 106 10.50 1.30 -3.97
CA LYS A 106 11.25 1.06 -5.23
C LYS A 106 10.54 1.67 -6.45
N THR A 107 9.22 1.72 -6.46
CA THR A 107 8.42 2.33 -7.53
C THR A 107 8.45 3.85 -7.45
N LEU A 108 8.32 4.43 -6.26
CA LEU A 108 8.51 5.87 -6.05
C LEU A 108 9.90 6.32 -6.47
N LEU A 109 10.95 5.56 -6.13
CA LEU A 109 12.33 5.84 -6.56
C LEU A 109 12.51 5.80 -8.08
N ARG A 110 11.74 4.96 -8.79
CA ARG A 110 11.74 4.95 -10.26
C ARG A 110 11.04 6.19 -10.82
N ARG A 111 9.90 6.57 -10.22
CA ARG A 111 9.13 7.78 -10.59
C ARG A 111 9.94 9.05 -10.31
N ALA A 112 10.50 9.19 -9.11
CA ALA A 112 11.34 10.31 -8.71
C ALA A 112 12.53 10.48 -9.66
N ARG A 113 13.21 9.40 -10.05
CA ARG A 113 14.31 9.46 -11.03
C ARG A 113 13.90 10.05 -12.38
N HIS A 114 12.65 9.84 -12.81
CA HIS A 114 12.12 10.44 -14.03
C HIS A 114 11.92 11.96 -13.87
N PHE A 115 11.49 12.42 -12.70
CA PHE A 115 11.23 13.83 -12.38
C PHE A 115 12.40 14.54 -11.67
N GLY A 116 13.64 14.11 -11.92
CA GLY A 116 14.84 14.79 -11.39
C GLY A 116 15.13 14.55 -9.90
N GLY A 117 14.57 13.49 -9.31
CA GLY A 117 14.82 13.05 -7.93
C GLY A 117 13.81 13.56 -6.90
N MET A 118 12.77 14.28 -7.32
CA MET A 118 11.71 14.81 -6.46
C MET A 118 10.34 14.35 -6.95
N LEU A 119 9.42 14.14 -6.02
CA LEU A 119 8.00 13.92 -6.30
C LEU A 119 7.19 15.03 -5.63
N GLN A 120 6.11 15.43 -6.27
CA GLN A 120 5.19 16.39 -5.72
C GLN A 120 4.12 15.64 -4.91
N SER A 121 3.88 16.12 -3.69
CA SER A 121 2.80 15.66 -2.82
C SER A 121 1.49 16.34 -3.24
N PRO A 122 0.31 15.79 -2.91
CA PRO A 122 -1.00 16.41 -3.16
C PRO A 122 -1.16 17.84 -2.64
N ASP A 123 -0.35 18.23 -1.65
CA ASP A 123 -0.28 19.60 -1.11
C ASP A 123 0.58 20.56 -1.97
N GLY A 124 1.13 20.07 -3.08
CA GLY A 124 2.03 20.81 -3.97
C GLY A 124 3.48 20.85 -3.51
N THR A 125 3.79 20.29 -2.33
CA THR A 125 5.17 20.26 -1.78
C THR A 125 6.04 19.25 -2.53
N LYS A 126 7.30 19.62 -2.81
CA LYS A 126 8.25 18.70 -3.48
C LYS A 126 9.05 17.95 -2.43
N VAL A 127 8.86 16.63 -2.36
CA VAL A 127 9.57 15.73 -1.45
C VAL A 127 10.68 15.00 -2.20
N PRO A 128 11.94 15.09 -1.75
CA PRO A 128 13.04 14.31 -2.33
C PRO A 128 12.94 12.86 -1.88
N ILE A 129 12.85 11.92 -2.83
CA ILE A 129 12.78 10.49 -2.51
C ILE A 129 14.17 9.86 -2.61
N ARG A 130 14.65 9.35 -1.48
CA ARG A 130 15.96 8.69 -1.38
C ARG A 130 15.79 7.20 -1.14
N LYS A 131 16.72 6.41 -1.67
CA LYS A 131 16.76 4.97 -1.39
C LYS A 131 17.06 4.80 0.10
N GLN A 132 16.23 4.01 0.77
CA GLN A 132 16.39 3.64 2.16
C GLN A 132 16.46 2.11 2.23
N GLU A 133 17.43 1.57 2.95
CA GLU A 133 17.54 0.13 3.19
C GLU A 133 16.57 -0.33 4.28
N PHE A 134 16.15 -1.61 4.21
CA PHE A 134 15.20 -2.18 5.16
C PHE A 134 15.88 -2.37 6.55
N PRO A 135 15.30 -1.85 7.66
CA PRO A 135 15.99 -1.77 8.94
C PRO A 135 16.00 -3.07 9.76
N TYR A 136 15.04 -3.98 9.57
CA TYR A 136 14.84 -5.12 10.48
C TYR A 136 15.59 -6.40 10.06
N ASP A 137 16.30 -6.40 8.93
CA ASP A 137 17.18 -7.51 8.56
C ASP A 137 18.49 -7.45 9.37
N VAL A 138 18.57 -8.21 10.47
CA VAL A 138 19.72 -8.28 11.39
C VAL A 138 20.56 -9.56 11.20
N GLY A 139 20.37 -10.23 10.07
CA GLY A 139 21.08 -11.45 9.69
C GLY A 139 20.27 -12.74 9.89
N MET A 140 20.42 -13.67 8.94
CA MET A 140 19.56 -14.86 8.78
C MET A 140 19.26 -15.61 10.08
N TRP A 141 20.27 -15.89 10.91
CA TRP A 141 20.05 -16.65 12.15
C TRP A 141 19.23 -15.85 13.18
N GLN A 142 19.50 -14.56 13.34
CA GLN A 142 18.78 -13.70 14.27
C GLN A 142 17.34 -13.48 13.81
N ASN A 143 17.15 -13.33 12.50
CA ASN A 143 15.84 -13.21 11.86
C ASN A 143 14.98 -14.44 12.13
N ILE A 144 15.52 -15.63 11.86
CA ILE A 144 14.80 -16.90 12.12
C ILE A 144 14.52 -17.06 13.62
N LYS A 145 15.49 -16.76 14.49
CA LYS A 145 15.31 -16.83 15.95
C LYS A 145 14.19 -15.90 16.43
N GLN A 146 14.10 -14.68 15.91
CA GLN A 146 13.02 -13.75 16.22
C GLN A 146 11.68 -14.27 15.73
N GLY A 147 11.58 -14.60 14.44
CA GLY A 147 10.32 -15.02 13.84
C GLY A 147 9.80 -16.37 14.35
N MET A 148 10.67 -17.26 14.84
CA MET A 148 10.27 -18.51 15.50
C MET A 148 10.13 -18.38 17.04
N GLY A 149 10.58 -17.25 17.62
CA GLY A 149 10.54 -16.97 19.06
C GLY A 149 11.55 -17.73 19.92
N THR A 150 12.47 -18.49 19.32
CA THR A 150 13.40 -19.37 20.03
C THR A 150 14.62 -19.69 19.19
N GLY A 151 15.78 -19.84 19.84
CA GLY A 151 17.03 -20.25 19.19
C GLY A 151 17.23 -21.76 19.09
N ASN A 152 16.26 -22.57 19.53
CA ASN A 152 16.34 -24.03 19.46
C ASN A 152 15.66 -24.56 18.18
N PRO A 153 16.41 -25.06 17.19
CA PRO A 153 15.84 -25.54 15.92
C PRO A 153 14.84 -26.67 16.08
N LEU A 154 14.99 -27.55 17.08
CA LEU A 154 14.04 -28.64 17.30
C LEU A 154 12.65 -28.12 17.70
N SER A 155 12.60 -27.01 18.44
CA SER A 155 11.35 -26.38 18.83
C SER A 155 10.66 -25.63 17.69
N TRP A 156 11.34 -25.35 16.59
CA TRP A 156 10.73 -24.78 15.39
C TRP A 156 9.73 -25.73 14.74
N PHE A 157 9.95 -27.04 14.90
CA PHE A 157 9.03 -28.06 14.39
C PHE A 157 8.00 -28.50 15.43
N ASN A 158 8.18 -28.21 16.73
CA ASN A 158 7.24 -28.65 17.75
C ASN A 158 5.88 -27.93 17.64
N PRO A 159 4.76 -28.61 17.32
CA PRO A 159 3.45 -28.00 17.20
C PRO A 159 2.87 -27.53 18.55
N LEU A 160 3.43 -28.00 19.66
CA LEU A 160 3.06 -27.61 21.03
C LEU A 160 4.01 -26.55 21.62
N ALA A 161 4.82 -25.91 20.79
CA ALA A 161 5.68 -24.82 21.23
C ALA A 161 4.85 -23.66 21.78
N THR A 162 5.40 -22.93 22.74
CA THR A 162 4.74 -21.78 23.35
C THR A 162 4.66 -20.61 22.38
N THR A 163 3.56 -19.87 22.44
CA THR A 163 3.38 -18.61 21.72
C THR A 163 4.38 -17.56 22.23
N PRO A 164 5.03 -16.78 21.34
CA PRO A 164 5.83 -15.62 21.73
C PRO A 164 5.04 -14.62 22.59
N SER A 165 5.72 -13.89 23.46
CA SER A 165 5.06 -12.87 24.30
C SER A 165 4.71 -11.63 23.47
N LEU A 166 3.59 -10.98 23.79
CA LEU A 166 3.18 -9.73 23.13
C LEU A 166 4.23 -8.62 23.30
N ASN A 167 4.82 -8.51 24.49
CA ASN A 167 5.85 -7.50 24.79
C ASN A 167 7.08 -7.59 23.88
N SER A 168 7.41 -8.80 23.40
CA SER A 168 8.53 -8.99 22.48
C SER A 168 8.27 -8.48 21.06
N GLY A 169 7.02 -8.14 20.73
CA GLY A 169 6.62 -7.60 19.42
C GLY A 169 6.49 -6.08 19.39
N LEU A 170 6.85 -5.37 20.46
CA LEU A 170 6.79 -3.89 20.53
C LEU A 170 8.07 -3.21 20.06
N THR A 171 9.21 -3.91 20.15
CA THR A 171 10.52 -3.37 19.81
C THR A 171 11.31 -4.42 19.05
N PHE A 172 11.77 -4.06 17.85
CA PHE A 172 12.60 -4.93 17.01
C PHE A 172 14.01 -4.35 16.88
N PRO A 173 15.06 -5.17 16.94
CA PRO A 173 16.41 -4.69 16.72
C PRO A 173 16.57 -4.28 15.25
N THR A 174 17.35 -3.23 15.04
CA THR A 174 17.66 -2.69 13.72
C THR A 174 19.10 -2.99 13.34
N ASN A 175 19.39 -3.03 12.04
CA ASN A 175 20.72 -3.32 11.50
C ASN A 175 21.68 -2.12 11.52
N GLY A 176 21.16 -0.90 11.70
CA GLY A 176 21.95 0.32 11.77
C GLY A 176 22.59 0.75 10.45
N PHE A 177 22.06 0.32 9.29
CA PHE A 177 22.56 0.77 7.99
C PHE A 177 22.18 2.22 7.67
N GLU A 178 21.04 2.68 8.20
CA GLU A 178 20.49 4.03 8.00
C GLU A 178 20.59 4.85 9.28
N ASP A 179 20.54 6.17 9.15
CA ASP A 179 20.52 7.09 10.29
C ASP A 179 19.29 6.83 11.17
N ALA A 180 19.48 6.79 12.50
CA ALA A 180 18.40 6.55 13.46
C ALA A 180 17.30 7.64 13.48
N ALA A 181 17.55 8.77 12.82
CA ALA A 181 16.57 9.85 12.65
C ALA A 181 15.59 9.58 11.51
N LEU A 182 15.89 8.64 10.61
CA LEU A 182 14.99 8.26 9.52
C LEU A 182 13.93 7.31 10.05
N SER A 183 12.67 7.64 9.82
CA SER A 183 11.57 6.72 10.11
C SER A 183 11.48 5.64 9.04
N TRP A 184 11.01 4.47 9.46
CA TRP A 184 10.52 3.42 8.56
C TRP A 184 9.04 3.21 8.90
N PRO A 185 8.13 3.17 7.92
CA PRO A 185 8.37 3.23 6.47
C PRO A 185 8.79 4.63 5.97
N PRO A 186 9.49 4.72 4.82
CA PRO A 186 9.88 6.01 4.24
C PRO A 186 8.65 6.88 3.96
N PRO A 187 8.74 8.21 4.14
CA PRO A 187 7.63 9.12 3.89
C PRO A 187 7.24 9.06 2.41
N ASP A 188 5.96 8.77 2.17
CA ASP A 188 5.42 8.71 0.83
C ASP A 188 4.69 10.03 0.52
N PRO A 189 5.15 10.81 -0.49
CA PRO A 189 4.52 12.07 -0.86
C PRO A 189 3.04 11.89 -1.18
N ASP A 190 2.69 10.71 -1.68
CA ASP A 190 1.36 10.46 -2.15
C ASP A 190 0.38 9.98 -1.08
N ARG A 191 0.87 9.56 0.10
CA ARG A 191 0.04 9.32 1.29
C ARG A 191 -0.20 10.59 2.11
N SER A 192 0.54 11.68 1.84
CA SER A 192 0.34 12.92 2.59
C SER A 192 -1.07 13.46 2.39
N TYR A 193 -1.77 13.72 3.50
CA TYR A 193 -3.14 14.21 3.50
C TYR A 193 -3.23 15.52 2.73
N ARG A 194 -4.11 15.56 1.72
CA ARG A 194 -4.43 16.82 1.04
C ARG A 194 -5.15 17.73 2.01
N ARG A 195 -4.46 18.71 2.57
CA ARG A 195 -5.14 19.72 3.39
C ARG A 195 -6.08 20.51 2.47
N PRO A 196 -7.41 20.45 2.68
CA PRO A 196 -8.30 21.28 1.89
C PRO A 196 -7.85 22.74 2.08
N PRO A 197 -7.69 23.51 0.99
CA PRO A 197 -7.24 24.88 1.11
C PRO A 197 -8.19 25.60 2.08
N PRO A 198 -7.65 26.37 3.04
CA PRO A 198 -8.50 27.09 3.99
C PRO A 198 -9.50 27.92 3.18
N SER A 199 -10.79 27.75 3.49
CA SER A 199 -11.84 28.55 2.88
C SER A 199 -11.48 30.02 3.06
N LYS A 200 -11.41 30.77 1.95
CA LYS A 200 -11.04 32.20 1.96
C LYS A 200 -11.93 33.04 2.90
N ASN A 201 -13.09 32.51 3.30
CA ASN A 201 -14.07 33.18 4.15
C ASN A 201 -14.29 32.46 5.50
N ALA A 202 -13.54 31.41 5.83
CA ALA A 202 -13.71 30.71 7.10
C ALA A 202 -12.93 31.40 8.21
N THR A 203 -13.63 31.85 9.26
CA THR A 203 -12.98 32.16 10.53
C THR A 203 -12.53 30.86 11.22
N PRO A 204 -11.43 30.86 11.98
CA PRO A 204 -11.04 29.69 12.78
C PRO A 204 -12.23 29.23 13.64
N PHE A 205 -12.53 27.93 13.61
CA PHE A 205 -13.63 27.28 14.37
C PHE A 205 -15.08 27.54 13.92
N THR A 206 -15.30 28.14 12.75
CA THR A 206 -16.63 28.16 12.12
C THR A 206 -16.68 27.19 10.95
N PHE A 207 -17.54 26.18 11.01
CA PHE A 207 -17.92 25.43 9.81
C PHE A 207 -18.54 26.42 8.84
N ALA A 208 -18.00 26.54 7.63
CA ALA A 208 -18.67 27.29 6.58
C ALA A 208 -20.04 26.65 6.38
N GLU A 209 -21.12 27.37 6.73
CA GLU A 209 -22.48 26.88 6.52
C GLU A 209 -22.63 26.55 5.04
N SER A 210 -22.78 25.26 4.73
CA SER A 210 -23.09 24.86 3.38
C SER A 210 -24.47 25.44 3.05
N THR A 211 -24.56 26.27 2.03
CA THR A 211 -25.83 26.78 1.49
C THR A 211 -26.72 25.67 0.91
N LEU A 212 -26.20 24.43 0.87
CA LEU A 212 -26.86 23.24 0.37
C LEU A 212 -27.66 22.55 1.47
N SER A 213 -28.83 22.04 1.09
CA SER A 213 -29.60 21.17 1.97
C SER A 213 -28.82 19.87 2.28
N PRO A 214 -29.13 19.16 3.39
CA PRO A 214 -28.47 17.90 3.73
C PRO A 214 -28.54 16.82 2.65
N GLN A 215 -29.58 16.83 1.81
CA GLN A 215 -29.70 15.89 0.70
C GLN A 215 -28.79 16.27 -0.48
N GLU A 216 -28.66 17.56 -0.77
CA GLU A 216 -27.79 18.08 -1.83
C GLU A 216 -26.31 17.95 -1.46
N SER A 217 -25.95 18.13 -0.18
CA SER A 217 -24.58 17.90 0.27
C SER A 217 -24.16 16.44 0.14
N LEU A 218 -25.05 15.50 0.49
CA LEU A 218 -24.84 14.05 0.30
C LEU A 218 -24.78 13.65 -1.18
N ALA A 219 -25.56 14.30 -2.05
CA ALA A 219 -25.53 14.07 -3.49
C ALA A 219 -24.22 14.58 -4.11
N ALA A 220 -23.83 15.82 -3.80
CA ALA A 220 -22.57 16.43 -4.24
C ALA A 220 -21.33 15.68 -3.70
N PHE A 221 -21.42 15.11 -2.51
CA PHE A 221 -20.37 14.24 -1.98
C PHE A 221 -20.27 12.93 -2.76
N ARG A 222 -21.39 12.26 -3.02
CA ARG A 222 -21.42 11.03 -3.85
C ARG A 222 -20.92 11.29 -5.27
N GLU A 223 -21.28 12.42 -5.87
CA GLU A 223 -20.81 12.78 -7.21
C GLU A 223 -19.29 12.99 -7.23
N ARG A 224 -18.73 13.65 -6.21
CA ARG A 224 -17.27 13.75 -6.03
C ARG A 224 -16.61 12.39 -5.88
N GLN A 225 -17.18 11.50 -5.07
CA GLN A 225 -16.68 10.11 -4.94
C GLN A 225 -16.70 9.35 -6.26
N VAL A 226 -17.75 9.52 -7.09
CA VAL A 226 -17.83 8.90 -8.42
C VAL A 226 -16.82 9.50 -9.39
N ALA A 227 -16.67 10.83 -9.40
CA ALA A 227 -15.68 11.52 -10.24
C ALA A 227 -14.25 11.15 -9.84
N ASP A 228 -13.98 10.97 -8.55
CA ASP A 228 -12.72 10.44 -8.04
C ASP A 228 -12.54 8.99 -8.47
N ALA A 229 -13.55 8.12 -8.32
CA ALA A 229 -13.52 6.72 -8.77
C ALA A 229 -13.20 6.57 -10.26
N VAL A 230 -13.73 7.46 -11.11
CA VAL A 230 -13.44 7.48 -12.56
C VAL A 230 -12.02 7.97 -12.84
N ARG A 231 -11.53 8.99 -12.13
CA ARG A 231 -10.15 9.49 -12.25
C ARG A 231 -9.12 8.44 -11.82
N ARG A 232 -9.40 7.70 -10.75
CA ARG A 232 -8.55 6.61 -10.21
C ARG A 232 -8.32 5.45 -11.19
N ARG A 233 -9.18 5.28 -12.20
CA ARG A 233 -9.07 4.20 -13.21
C ARG A 233 -8.13 4.52 -14.38
N LYS A 234 -7.68 5.77 -14.56
CA LYS A 234 -6.83 6.15 -15.71
C LYS A 234 -5.37 5.73 -15.47
N PRO A 235 -4.68 5.06 -16.42
CA PRO A 235 -3.26 4.69 -16.32
C PRO A 235 -2.34 5.90 -16.08
N PHE A 236 -1.22 5.69 -15.38
CA PHE A 236 -0.23 6.73 -15.05
C PHE A 236 0.24 7.54 -16.26
N VAL A 237 0.54 6.87 -17.38
CA VAL A 237 1.00 7.53 -18.62
C VAL A 237 -0.04 8.51 -19.17
N GLN A 238 -1.32 8.14 -19.14
CA GLN A 238 -2.40 9.02 -19.60
C GLN A 238 -2.59 10.25 -18.71
N ARG A 239 -2.23 10.15 -17.42
CA ARG A 239 -2.29 11.29 -16.50
C ARG A 239 -1.14 12.26 -16.76
N VAL A 240 0.07 11.74 -16.91
CA VAL A 240 1.26 12.55 -17.25
C VAL A 240 1.10 13.22 -18.61
N GLU A 241 0.58 12.52 -19.62
CA GLU A 241 0.29 13.11 -20.94
C GLU A 241 -0.77 14.23 -20.87
N ALA A 242 -1.81 14.06 -20.04
CA ALA A 242 -2.82 15.10 -19.85
C ALA A 242 -2.25 16.34 -19.14
N GLN A 243 -1.41 16.15 -18.12
CA GLN A 243 -0.73 17.24 -17.41
C GLN A 243 0.24 17.99 -18.34
N LEU A 244 1.06 17.26 -19.11
CA LEU A 244 1.96 17.87 -20.10
C LEU A 244 1.21 18.60 -21.23
N ALA A 245 0.01 18.13 -21.60
CA ALA A 245 -0.83 18.83 -22.57
C ALA A 245 -1.36 20.15 -22.00
N ARG A 246 -1.79 20.17 -20.73
CA ARG A 246 -2.22 21.41 -20.06
C ARG A 246 -1.09 22.41 -19.91
N ASP A 247 0.11 21.96 -19.55
CA ASP A 247 1.29 22.83 -19.46
C ASP A 247 1.64 23.44 -20.82
N ARG A 248 1.43 22.71 -21.94
CA ARG A 248 1.61 23.24 -23.29
C ARG A 248 0.53 24.23 -23.71
N ASP A 249 -0.71 24.00 -23.30
CA ASP A 249 -1.84 24.87 -23.65
C ASP A 249 -1.88 26.16 -22.81
N GLY A 250 -1.17 26.20 -21.66
CA GLY A 250 -1.05 27.36 -20.78
C GLY A 250 -0.11 28.47 -21.26
N ASP A 251 0.81 28.18 -22.19
CA ASP A 251 1.76 29.15 -22.77
C ASP A 251 1.23 29.82 -24.06
N GLY A 252 -0.03 29.58 -24.43
CA GLY A 252 -0.63 29.98 -25.70
C GLY A 252 -1.46 31.26 -25.67
N LEU A 253 -0.98 32.37 -25.09
CA LEU A 253 -1.58 33.70 -25.29
C LEU A 253 -0.51 34.76 -25.52
N GLY A 254 0.01 34.82 -26.75
CA GLY A 254 0.81 35.91 -27.27
C GLY A 254 0.38 36.23 -28.69
N ASP A 255 -0.67 37.05 -28.84
CA ASP A 255 -1.10 37.62 -30.11
C ASP A 255 0.00 38.50 -30.70
N GLY A 256 0.28 38.30 -31.99
CA GLY A 256 1.43 38.90 -32.68
C GLY A 256 1.13 40.17 -33.46
N TYR A 257 2.16 41.00 -33.62
CA TYR A 257 2.49 41.93 -34.72
C TYR A 257 3.99 42.24 -34.51
N GLY A 258 4.93 42.29 -35.44
CA GLY A 258 4.94 42.49 -36.87
C GLY A 258 6.16 43.36 -37.20
N ASP A 259 7.15 42.78 -37.89
CA ASP A 259 8.09 43.43 -38.83
C ASP A 259 9.35 44.20 -38.35
N GLY A 260 10.47 43.90 -39.04
CA GLY A 260 11.29 44.92 -39.72
C GLY A 260 12.45 45.66 -39.01
N TYR A 261 13.69 45.22 -39.29
CA TYR A 261 14.94 45.99 -39.48
C TYR A 261 15.50 46.97 -38.42
N GLY A 262 16.80 46.80 -38.11
CA GLY A 262 17.76 47.92 -38.13
C GLY A 262 18.42 48.36 -36.81
N ASP A 263 19.65 47.87 -36.59
CA ASP A 263 20.86 48.52 -36.04
C ASP A 263 20.77 49.86 -35.26
N GLY A 264 21.52 49.98 -34.15
CA GLY A 264 21.91 51.31 -33.64
C GLY A 264 22.23 51.44 -32.14
N TYR A 265 23.52 51.52 -31.83
CA TYR A 265 24.18 51.94 -30.59
C TYR A 265 23.58 53.14 -29.83
N GLY A 266 23.77 53.18 -28.50
CA GLY A 266 24.12 54.44 -27.82
C GLY A 266 23.35 54.82 -26.55
N ASN A 267 23.91 54.47 -25.40
CA ASN A 267 24.23 55.32 -24.24
C ASN A 267 23.27 56.47 -23.80
N GLY A 268 22.96 56.50 -22.49
CA GLY A 268 22.97 57.76 -21.72
C GLY A 268 21.69 58.19 -20.97
N LEU A 269 21.70 57.93 -19.65
CA LEU A 269 21.45 58.86 -18.53
C LEU A 269 20.17 59.75 -18.45
N SER A 270 19.47 59.53 -17.32
CA SER A 270 19.03 60.51 -16.30
C SER A 270 17.57 61.02 -16.25
N GLU A 271 17.02 60.85 -15.03
CA GLU A 271 16.09 61.70 -14.25
C GLU A 271 14.69 62.08 -14.76
N GLY A 272 13.71 61.94 -13.85
CA GLY A 272 12.44 62.67 -13.92
C GLY A 272 11.26 62.00 -13.23
N ASP A 273 10.89 62.53 -12.07
CA ASP A 273 9.69 62.27 -11.26
C ASP A 273 8.37 62.67 -11.96
N MET A 274 7.28 61.90 -11.76
CA MET A 274 5.92 62.37 -11.38
C MET A 274 4.77 61.39 -11.72
N SER A 275 4.04 61.03 -10.66
CA SER A 275 2.56 60.93 -10.49
C SER A 275 1.64 60.29 -11.56
N GLY A 276 0.75 59.40 -11.09
CA GLY A 276 -0.55 59.12 -11.72
C GLY A 276 -1.19 57.82 -11.21
N ASP A 277 -2.31 57.93 -10.49
CA ASP A 277 -3.24 56.83 -10.16
C ASP A 277 -3.69 56.10 -11.43
N GLU A 278 -3.90 54.76 -11.35
CA GLU A 278 -5.09 54.06 -11.90
C GLU A 278 -4.94 52.51 -11.77
N ASP A 279 -5.91 51.93 -11.06
CA ASP A 279 -6.50 50.58 -11.20
C ASP A 279 -5.61 49.32 -11.25
N VAL A 280 -5.40 48.73 -10.05
CA VAL A 280 -4.99 47.32 -9.91
C VAL A 280 -6.17 46.42 -10.27
N GLN A 281 -6.20 45.92 -11.51
CA GLN A 281 -7.05 44.80 -11.91
C GLN A 281 -6.59 43.52 -11.20
N GLU A 282 -7.39 43.08 -10.22
CA GLU A 282 -7.34 41.74 -9.65
C GLU A 282 -7.61 40.69 -10.74
N GLY A 283 -6.53 40.15 -11.32
CA GLY A 283 -6.58 38.92 -12.10
C GLY A 283 -6.77 37.72 -11.19
N GLY A 284 -8.03 37.39 -10.88
CA GLY A 284 -8.42 36.18 -10.18
C GLY A 284 -8.03 34.91 -10.95
N ARG A 285 -6.81 34.41 -10.72
CA ARG A 285 -6.42 33.06 -11.13
C ARG A 285 -7.06 32.08 -10.16
N MET A 286 -8.29 31.64 -10.47
CA MET A 286 -8.87 30.45 -9.84
C MET A 286 -7.96 29.27 -10.16
N GLY A 287 -7.33 28.72 -9.12
CA GLY A 287 -6.46 27.54 -9.22
C GLY A 287 -7.28 26.35 -9.69
N ASP A 288 -7.00 25.92 -10.92
CA ASP A 288 -7.50 24.66 -11.45
C ASP A 288 -6.73 23.53 -10.74
N GLY A 289 -7.48 22.55 -10.21
CA GLY A 289 -6.98 21.60 -9.23
C GLY A 289 -5.93 20.65 -9.80
N ASP A 290 -4.73 20.75 -9.24
CA ASP A 290 -3.58 19.90 -9.57
C ASP A 290 -3.90 18.40 -9.44
N GLU A 291 -3.50 17.68 -10.49
CA GLU A 291 -3.94 16.35 -10.91
C GLU A 291 -3.06 15.21 -10.37
N GLU A 292 -2.56 15.34 -9.15
CA GLU A 292 -1.65 14.36 -8.56
C GLU A 292 -2.31 13.69 -7.36
N GLY A 293 -2.83 12.49 -7.58
CA GLY A 293 -3.36 11.63 -6.54
C GLY A 293 -3.29 10.17 -6.98
N GLU A 294 -2.57 9.36 -6.22
CA GLU A 294 -2.48 7.93 -6.42
C GLU A 294 -3.44 7.13 -5.57
N GLU A 295 -4.42 6.57 -6.25
CA GLU A 295 -5.04 5.33 -5.79
C GLU A 295 -4.95 4.31 -6.91
N ALA A 296 -3.76 4.09 -7.45
CA ALA A 296 -3.56 3.15 -8.56
C ALA A 296 -2.34 2.25 -8.37
N TRP A 297 -1.57 2.42 -7.29
CA TRP A 297 -0.48 1.49 -7.03
C TRP A 297 -1.08 0.12 -6.69
N ARG A 298 -0.68 -0.86 -7.49
CA ARG A 298 -0.92 -2.28 -7.31
C ARG A 298 0.45 -2.94 -7.41
N ASN A 299 0.65 -4.04 -6.70
CA ASN A 299 1.84 -4.85 -6.90
C ASN A 299 1.89 -5.40 -8.35
N SER A 300 2.97 -6.08 -8.71
CA SER A 300 3.09 -6.75 -10.02
C SER A 300 1.96 -7.73 -10.36
N GLU A 301 1.19 -8.18 -9.38
CA GLU A 301 0.06 -9.11 -9.49
C GLU A 301 -1.31 -8.40 -9.54
N GLY A 302 -1.33 -7.07 -9.42
CA GLY A 302 -2.56 -6.29 -9.48
C GLY A 302 -3.32 -6.20 -8.16
N GLU A 303 -2.75 -6.61 -7.03
CA GLU A 303 -3.39 -6.61 -5.71
C GLU A 303 -3.07 -5.33 -4.91
N ARG A 304 -3.82 -5.08 -3.83
CA ARG A 304 -3.71 -3.92 -2.92
C ARG A 304 -3.55 -4.29 -1.45
N LEU A 305 -3.15 -3.32 -0.62
CA LEU A 305 -3.00 -3.53 0.82
C LEU A 305 -4.36 -3.72 1.51
N LYS A 306 -5.40 -3.03 1.00
CA LYS A 306 -6.80 -3.23 1.42
C LYS A 306 -7.32 -4.65 1.19
N ASP A 307 -6.80 -5.37 0.19
CA ASP A 307 -7.20 -6.75 -0.10
C ASP A 307 -6.76 -7.72 1.03
N PHE A 308 -5.81 -7.31 1.88
CA PHE A 308 -5.33 -8.05 3.04
C PHE A 308 -5.88 -7.54 4.38
N GLY A 309 -6.88 -6.65 4.35
CA GLY A 309 -7.57 -6.14 5.54
C GLY A 309 -6.82 -5.05 6.31
N VAL A 310 -5.86 -4.39 5.66
CA VAL A 310 -5.17 -3.20 6.20
C VAL A 310 -5.83 -1.97 5.57
N ASP A 311 -6.35 -1.08 6.39
CA ASP A 311 -6.91 0.18 5.90
C ASP A 311 -5.78 1.09 5.38
N GLU A 312 -5.82 1.39 4.08
CA GLU A 312 -4.88 2.29 3.41
C GLU A 312 -5.06 3.76 3.85
N GLU A 313 -6.12 4.06 4.62
CA GLU A 313 -6.54 5.41 5.04
C GLU A 313 -6.11 5.77 6.47
N VAL A 314 -5.56 4.82 7.26
CA VAL A 314 -5.10 5.09 8.64
C VAL A 314 -3.58 5.26 8.62
N GLU A 315 -3.10 6.48 8.85
CA GLU A 315 -1.67 6.76 8.94
C GLU A 315 -1.13 6.32 10.31
N PHE A 316 0.01 5.61 10.31
CA PHE A 316 0.73 5.22 11.54
C PHE A 316 1.36 6.43 12.27
N TYR A 317 1.33 7.61 11.64
CA TYR A 317 1.85 8.87 12.16
C TYR A 317 0.76 9.73 12.84
N ASP A 318 -0.52 9.35 12.71
CA ASP A 318 -1.66 10.08 13.30
C ASP A 318 -1.97 9.64 14.74
N GLU A 319 -1.47 8.49 15.20
CA GLU A 319 -1.66 8.05 16.61
C GLU A 319 -1.05 9.02 17.62
N GLN A 320 -0.15 9.91 17.20
CA GLN A 320 0.50 10.85 18.11
C GLN A 320 -0.30 12.12 18.39
N GLU A 321 -1.29 12.48 17.56
CA GLU A 321 -2.13 13.67 17.78
C GLU A 321 -3.56 13.37 18.26
N ASP A 322 -4.11 12.16 18.00
CA ASP A 322 -5.50 11.82 18.34
C ASP A 322 -5.69 10.94 19.60
N ASP A 323 -4.62 10.40 20.20
CA ASP A 323 -4.69 9.49 21.35
C ASP A 323 -4.92 10.17 22.72
N ASP A 324 -4.96 11.50 22.77
CA ASP A 324 -5.07 12.27 24.03
C ASP A 324 -6.52 12.56 24.46
N VAL A 325 -7.53 11.88 23.91
CA VAL A 325 -8.93 12.01 24.39
C VAL A 325 -9.24 10.92 25.42
N PRO A 326 -9.39 11.26 26.73
CA PRO A 326 -9.68 10.26 27.75
C PRO A 326 -11.02 9.58 27.47
N LEU A 327 -11.08 8.27 27.69
CA LEU A 327 -12.27 7.42 27.45
C LEU A 327 -13.55 7.98 28.13
N GLY A 328 -13.39 8.70 29.25
CA GLY A 328 -14.47 9.37 29.95
C GLY A 328 -15.14 10.49 29.15
N GLU A 329 -14.39 11.20 28.31
CA GLU A 329 -14.91 12.28 27.47
C GLU A 329 -15.75 11.75 26.31
N LEU A 330 -15.35 10.62 25.71
CA LEU A 330 -16.12 9.93 24.67
C LEU A 330 -17.45 9.38 25.22
N LEU A 331 -17.44 8.84 26.44
CA LEU A 331 -18.66 8.39 27.13
C LEU A 331 -19.59 9.57 27.48
N ALA A 332 -19.04 10.70 27.90
CA ALA A 332 -19.80 11.91 28.17
C ALA A 332 -20.45 12.47 26.89
N ARG A 333 -19.72 12.51 25.77
CA ARG A 333 -20.24 12.92 24.46
C ARG A 333 -21.35 11.99 23.98
N LYS A 334 -21.20 10.68 24.17
CA LYS A 334 -22.24 9.69 23.84
C LYS A 334 -23.50 9.85 24.71
N GLN A 335 -23.32 10.11 26.01
CA GLN A 335 -24.45 10.36 26.92
C GLN A 335 -25.19 11.65 26.57
N ALA A 336 -24.46 12.73 26.26
CA ALA A 336 -25.04 14.00 25.82
C ALA A 336 -25.84 13.85 24.52
N ALA A 337 -25.33 13.09 23.55
CA ALA A 337 -26.03 12.81 22.29
C ALA A 337 -27.29 11.93 22.49
N SER A 338 -27.30 11.04 23.49
CA SER A 338 -28.48 10.23 23.83
C SER A 338 -29.50 10.95 24.72
N GLY A 339 -29.14 12.11 25.30
CA GLY A 339 -29.94 12.84 26.29
C GLY A 339 -30.91 13.88 25.71
N THR A 340 -30.86 14.15 24.41
CA THR A 340 -31.78 15.10 23.74
C THR A 340 -32.88 14.35 23.00
N VAL A 341 -33.75 13.67 23.74
CA VAL A 341 -35.13 13.40 23.33
C VAL A 341 -36.01 13.60 24.55
N ASN A 342 -36.56 14.81 24.67
CA ASN A 342 -37.80 15.10 25.39
C ASN A 342 -38.55 16.17 24.62
#